data_AF-B2ITG7-F1
#
_entry.id   AF-B2ITG7-F1
#
_cell.length_a   1.000
_cell.length_b   1.000
_cell.length_c   1.000
_cell.angle_alpha   90.00
_cell.angle_beta   90.00
_cell.angle_gamma   90.00
#
_symmetry.space_group_name_H-M   'P 1'
#
loop_
_entity.id
_entity.type
_entity.pdbx_description
1 polymer ?
#
loop_
_entity_poly.entity_id
_entity_poly.type
_entity_poly.pdbx_seq_one_letter_code
_entity_poly.pdbx_strand_id
1 'polypeptide(L)'
;MVEGGDPSVRDASTFAGSKASLKDLHLFIEKLLLSRSPTSAPAIFICLGHQLAAQAHISLIQRAVRQVLDMKMLQRDRGNKALHALQNVCQQIQSVGETLQVKKKNGQLVASNWNDSEFTVGPNEFKEVGDRQLLHYQSPDSETSGIPQQLITAHEVTADEFEGVIDTSIEYEHELNIAMFHSDEVNEEAMLFANWAYRLLHNTIIPYRYILAGSSLSWLMQLPFAVEILCSTTHEGEVLTECSATCINYKDFESKVIRRSFTCQFHPELLTDLRVVGRREPPSYAQLKRDDGARLFTRLLYAGMQE
;
A
#
# COMPACT_ATOMS: atom_id res chain seq x y z
N MET A 1 -8.73 4.75 11.49
CA MET A 1 -7.40 4.18 11.78
C MET A 1 -7.56 2.69 11.95
N VAL A 2 -6.65 1.89 11.37
CA VAL A 2 -6.56 0.44 11.57
C VAL A 2 -5.14 0.16 12.01
N GLU A 3 -4.97 -0.41 13.20
CA GLU A 3 -3.67 -0.74 13.78
C GLU A 3 -3.70 -2.17 14.34
N GLY A 4 -2.52 -2.74 14.53
CA GLY A 4 -2.36 -4.03 15.21
C GLY A 4 -0.88 -4.39 15.31
N GLY A 5 -0.58 -5.39 16.13
CA GLY A 5 0.78 -5.82 16.39
C GLY A 5 0.94 -7.33 16.26
N ASP A 6 0.87 -8.03 17.40
CA ASP A 6 1.37 -9.40 17.63
C ASP A 6 1.08 -10.47 16.54
N PRO A 7 -0.11 -10.55 15.89
CA PRO A 7 -0.36 -11.53 14.84
C PRO A 7 0.46 -11.28 13.56
N SER A 8 0.82 -12.34 12.84
CA SER A 8 1.47 -12.21 11.53
C SER A 8 0.47 -12.51 10.41
N VAL A 9 0.35 -11.61 9.44
CA VAL A 9 -0.54 -11.80 8.28
C VAL A 9 -0.08 -12.93 7.33
N ARG A 10 1.12 -13.48 7.54
CA ARG A 10 1.64 -14.64 6.81
C ARG A 10 1.10 -15.95 7.35
N ASP A 11 0.67 -15.98 8.62
CA ASP A 11 0.18 -17.17 9.28
C ASP A 11 -1.18 -16.92 9.96
N ALA A 12 -2.24 -17.41 9.33
CA ALA A 12 -3.61 -17.31 9.85
C ALA A 12 -3.79 -17.94 11.24
N SER A 13 -2.94 -18.90 11.64
CA SER A 13 -3.01 -19.54 12.95
C SER A 13 -2.66 -18.57 14.09
N THR A 14 -1.88 -17.52 13.82
CA THR A 14 -1.53 -16.47 14.80
C THR A 14 -2.74 -15.63 15.23
N PHE A 15 -3.84 -15.69 14.46
CA PHE A 15 -5.11 -15.06 14.80
C PHE A 15 -6.03 -15.97 15.63
N ALA A 16 -5.61 -17.20 15.96
CA ALA A 16 -6.41 -18.12 16.76
C ALA A 16 -6.76 -17.52 18.13
N GLY A 17 -8.04 -17.61 18.51
CA GLY A 17 -8.54 -17.03 19.77
C GLY A 17 -8.90 -15.53 19.70
N SER A 18 -8.64 -14.86 18.59
CA SER A 18 -9.12 -13.49 18.36
C SER A 18 -10.61 -13.44 17.97
N LYS A 19 -11.20 -12.24 18.01
CA LYS A 19 -12.62 -12.03 17.65
C LYS A 19 -12.89 -12.02 16.15
N ALA A 20 -11.85 -11.92 15.32
CA ALA A 20 -11.95 -11.82 13.87
C ALA A 20 -10.81 -12.61 13.23
N SER A 21 -11.12 -13.47 12.26
CA SER A 21 -10.08 -14.21 11.54
C SER A 21 -9.29 -13.29 10.62
N LEU A 22 -8.10 -13.72 10.20
CA LEU A 22 -7.32 -13.03 9.15
C LEU A 22 -8.17 -12.76 7.89
N LYS A 23 -9.00 -13.73 7.50
CA LYS A 23 -9.92 -13.59 6.37
C LYS A 23 -10.97 -12.50 6.58
N ASP A 24 -11.54 -12.39 7.79
CA ASP A 24 -12.50 -11.34 8.11
C ASP A 24 -11.85 -9.96 8.04
N LEU A 25 -10.60 -9.86 8.52
CA LEU A 25 -9.80 -8.65 8.43
C LEU A 25 -9.50 -8.29 6.97
N HIS A 26 -9.06 -9.22 6.12
CA HIS A 26 -8.88 -8.95 4.70
C HIS A 26 -10.15 -8.41 4.03
N LEU A 27 -11.30 -9.05 4.28
CA LEU A 27 -12.59 -8.59 3.74
C LEU A 27 -12.96 -7.18 4.23
N PHE A 28 -12.63 -6.87 5.48
CA PHE A 28 -12.86 -5.53 6.04
C PHE A 28 -11.95 -4.49 5.37
N ILE A 29 -10.67 -4.80 5.20
CA ILE A 29 -9.69 -3.89 4.60
C ILE A 29 -9.98 -3.66 3.12
N GLU A 30 -10.32 -4.70 2.35
CA GLU A 30 -10.77 -4.53 0.97
C GLU A 30 -11.96 -3.57 0.87
N LYS A 31 -12.95 -3.71 1.77
CA LYS A 31 -14.10 -2.80 1.80
C LYS A 31 -13.68 -1.38 2.14
N LEU A 32 -12.76 -1.20 3.08
CA LEU A 32 -12.24 0.14 3.41
C LEU A 32 -11.54 0.77 2.20
N LEU A 33 -10.67 0.02 1.52
CA LEU A 33 -9.97 0.48 0.32
C LEU A 33 -10.97 0.89 -0.79
N LEU A 34 -12.04 0.11 -0.99
CA LEU A 34 -13.07 0.44 -1.99
C LEU A 34 -14.06 1.53 -1.55
N SER A 35 -14.05 1.92 -0.27
CA SER A 35 -15.05 2.86 0.28
C SER A 35 -14.70 4.34 0.13
N ARG A 36 -13.47 4.66 -0.33
CA ARG A 36 -13.04 6.06 -0.45
C ARG A 36 -13.91 6.80 -1.46
N SER A 37 -14.61 7.81 -0.97
CA SER A 37 -15.55 8.67 -1.69
C SER A 37 -15.40 10.14 -1.27
N PRO A 38 -16.05 11.10 -1.96
CA PRO A 38 -16.03 12.51 -1.58
C PRO A 38 -16.45 12.79 -0.13
N THR A 39 -17.33 11.98 0.44
CA THR A 39 -17.86 12.19 1.80
C THR A 39 -17.20 11.29 2.85
N SER A 40 -16.27 10.42 2.44
CA SER A 40 -15.56 9.53 3.36
C SER A 40 -14.40 10.25 4.05
N ALA A 41 -13.97 9.72 5.20
CA ALA A 41 -12.71 10.12 5.83
C ALA A 41 -11.53 9.34 5.21
N PRO A 42 -10.30 9.88 5.25
CA PRO A 42 -9.11 9.09 4.90
C PRO A 42 -8.93 7.91 5.86
N ALA A 43 -8.36 6.82 5.35
CA ALA A 43 -7.89 5.73 6.18
C ALA A 43 -6.39 5.90 6.47
N ILE A 44 -6.00 5.56 7.70
CA ILE A 44 -4.60 5.40 8.10
C ILE A 44 -4.45 3.98 8.64
N PHE A 45 -3.52 3.24 8.06
CA PHE A 45 -3.23 1.84 8.38
C PHE A 45 -1.83 1.73 8.99
N ILE A 46 -1.72 1.15 10.19
CA ILE A 46 -0.49 1.19 10.99
C ILE A 46 -0.07 -0.23 11.35
N CYS A 47 1.21 -0.54 11.19
CA CYS A 47 1.83 -1.82 11.50
C CYS A 47 1.07 -3.00 10.85
N LEU A 48 0.32 -3.80 11.60
CA LEU A 48 -0.52 -4.86 11.04
C LEU A 48 -1.51 -4.33 9.98
N GLY A 49 -2.02 -3.12 10.17
CA GLY A 49 -2.90 -2.47 9.20
C GLY A 49 -2.19 -2.25 7.85
N HIS A 50 -0.93 -1.84 7.85
CA HIS A 50 -0.14 -1.61 6.64
C HIS A 50 0.07 -2.93 5.87
N GLN A 51 0.40 -4.01 6.59
CA GLN A 51 0.54 -5.35 6.03
C GLN A 51 -0.77 -5.90 5.45
N LEU A 52 -1.88 -5.72 6.16
CA LEU A 52 -3.21 -6.10 5.67
C LEU A 52 -3.64 -5.29 4.45
N ALA A 53 -3.34 -3.99 4.42
CA ALA A 53 -3.64 -3.12 3.27
C ALA A 53 -2.85 -3.56 2.04
N ALA A 54 -1.56 -3.88 2.20
CA ALA A 54 -0.74 -4.42 1.13
C ALA A 54 -1.33 -5.72 0.57
N GLN A 55 -1.66 -6.70 1.41
CA GLN A 55 -2.29 -7.96 0.97
C GLN A 55 -3.66 -7.72 0.30
N ALA A 56 -4.44 -6.77 0.82
CA ALA A 56 -5.72 -6.40 0.22
C ALA A 56 -5.57 -5.78 -1.17
N HIS A 57 -4.51 -5.00 -1.44
CA HIS A 57 -4.24 -4.50 -2.78
C HIS A 57 -4.06 -5.64 -3.79
N ILE A 58 -3.22 -6.62 -3.46
CA ILE A 58 -2.95 -7.78 -4.32
C ILE A 58 -4.22 -8.62 -4.50
N SER A 59 -4.96 -8.88 -3.42
CA SER A 59 -6.24 -9.61 -3.48
C SER A 59 -7.27 -8.92 -4.39
N LEU A 60 -7.42 -7.59 -4.28
CA LEU A 60 -8.32 -6.82 -5.14
C LEU A 60 -7.92 -6.89 -6.61
N ILE A 61 -6.62 -6.82 -6.92
CA ILE A 61 -6.10 -6.95 -8.27
C ILE A 61 -6.36 -8.36 -8.82
N GLN A 62 -6.06 -9.41 -8.05
CA GLN A 62 -6.34 -10.80 -8.44
C GLN A 62 -7.84 -11.01 -8.68
N ARG A 63 -8.69 -10.43 -7.83
CA ARG A 63 -10.15 -10.47 -7.99
C ARG A 63 -10.58 -9.75 -9.26
N ALA A 64 -10.04 -8.58 -9.56
CA ALA A 64 -10.34 -7.83 -10.79
C ALA A 64 -9.94 -8.65 -12.02
N VAL A 65 -8.72 -9.18 -12.05
CA VAL A 65 -8.20 -10.03 -13.13
C VAL A 65 -9.10 -11.24 -13.36
N ARG A 66 -9.40 -12.00 -12.30
CA ARG A 66 -10.26 -13.19 -12.38
C ARG A 66 -11.64 -12.85 -12.94
N GLN A 67 -12.30 -11.84 -12.36
CA GLN A 67 -13.67 -11.48 -12.77
C GLN A 67 -13.74 -10.99 -14.22
N VAL A 68 -12.73 -10.26 -14.69
CA VAL A 68 -12.67 -9.76 -16.07
C VAL A 68 -12.37 -10.89 -17.05
N LEU A 69 -11.40 -11.76 -16.75
CA LEU A 69 -11.04 -12.87 -17.63
C LEU A 69 -12.14 -13.93 -17.73
N ASP A 70 -12.87 -14.19 -16.64
CA ASP A 70 -14.01 -15.12 -16.63
C ASP A 70 -15.27 -14.56 -17.35
N MET A 71 -15.32 -13.25 -17.59
CA MET A 71 -16.47 -12.59 -18.18
C MET A 71 -16.55 -12.84 -19.69
N LYS A 72 -17.67 -13.44 -20.12
CA LYS A 72 -17.93 -13.74 -21.54
C LYS A 72 -18.63 -12.61 -22.30
N MET A 73 -19.38 -11.77 -21.59
CA MET A 73 -20.18 -10.70 -22.17
C MET A 73 -20.35 -9.57 -21.17
N LEU A 74 -20.11 -8.34 -21.63
CA LEU A 74 -20.38 -7.12 -20.88
C LEU A 74 -21.62 -6.44 -21.47
N GLN A 75 -22.65 -6.26 -20.66
CA GLN A 75 -23.88 -5.61 -21.13
C GLN A 75 -23.58 -4.20 -21.63
N ARG A 76 -24.24 -3.80 -22.73
CA ARG A 76 -24.09 -2.49 -23.40
C ARG A 76 -22.75 -2.26 -24.12
N ASP A 77 -21.82 -3.22 -24.07
CA ASP A 77 -20.57 -3.18 -24.85
C ASP A 77 -20.80 -3.68 -26.30
N ARG A 78 -21.36 -2.81 -27.15
CA ARG A 78 -21.62 -3.15 -28.55
C ARG A 78 -20.29 -3.39 -29.28
N GLY A 79 -20.01 -4.65 -29.56
CA GLY A 79 -18.78 -5.08 -30.25
C GLY A 79 -17.64 -5.50 -29.33
N ASN A 80 -17.91 -5.74 -28.03
CA ASN A 80 -16.96 -6.29 -27.05
C ASN A 80 -15.65 -5.48 -26.90
N LYS A 81 -15.68 -4.18 -27.21
CA LYS A 81 -14.45 -3.36 -27.22
C LYS A 81 -13.94 -3.12 -25.80
N ALA A 82 -14.84 -2.79 -24.88
CA ALA A 82 -14.48 -2.55 -23.48
C ALA A 82 -13.99 -3.83 -22.81
N LEU A 83 -14.72 -4.93 -23.01
CA LEU A 83 -14.38 -6.23 -22.42
C LEU A 83 -13.03 -6.74 -22.95
N HIS A 84 -12.79 -6.70 -24.26
CA HIS A 84 -11.49 -7.12 -24.81
C HIS A 84 -10.34 -6.25 -24.33
N ALA A 85 -10.52 -4.93 -24.23
CA ALA A 85 -9.48 -4.03 -23.72
C ALA A 85 -9.12 -4.37 -22.27
N LEU A 86 -10.13 -4.59 -21.42
CA LEU A 86 -9.92 -5.01 -20.03
C LEU A 86 -9.28 -6.40 -19.93
N GLN A 87 -9.71 -7.36 -20.74
CA GLN A 87 -9.13 -8.71 -20.76
C GLN A 87 -7.66 -8.69 -21.18
N ASN A 88 -7.29 -7.91 -22.19
CA ASN A 88 -5.90 -7.77 -22.61
C ASN A 88 -5.01 -7.27 -21.48
N VAL A 89 -5.46 -6.23 -20.76
CA VAL A 89 -4.71 -5.68 -19.63
C VAL A 89 -4.71 -6.64 -18.43
N CYS A 90 -5.81 -7.32 -18.14
CA CYS A 90 -5.86 -8.32 -17.08
C CYS A 90 -4.94 -9.52 -17.37
N GLN A 91 -4.80 -9.92 -18.65
CA GLN A 91 -3.85 -10.95 -19.06
C GLN A 91 -2.40 -10.51 -18.86
N GLN A 92 -2.09 -9.24 -19.16
CA GLN A 92 -0.77 -8.66 -18.90
C GLN A 92 -0.47 -8.61 -17.39
N ILE A 93 -1.42 -8.15 -16.59
CA ILE A 93 -1.30 -8.12 -15.12
C ILE A 93 -1.09 -9.52 -14.57
N GLN A 94 -1.88 -10.50 -15.03
CA GLN A 94 -1.72 -11.90 -14.65
C GLN A 94 -0.32 -12.42 -14.99
N SER A 95 0.16 -12.20 -16.22
CA SER A 95 1.47 -12.69 -16.66
C SER A 95 2.61 -12.13 -15.82
N VAL A 96 2.54 -10.86 -15.42
CA VAL A 96 3.56 -10.26 -14.54
C VAL A 96 3.42 -10.80 -13.12
N GLY A 97 2.20 -10.85 -12.58
CA GLY A 97 1.96 -11.37 -11.22
C GLY A 97 2.36 -12.83 -11.05
N GLU A 98 2.20 -13.65 -12.09
CA GLU A 98 2.59 -15.07 -12.09
C GLU A 98 4.11 -15.31 -12.24
N THR A 99 4.88 -14.28 -12.61
CA THR A 99 6.33 -14.40 -12.86
C THR A 99 7.19 -13.50 -11.97
N LEU A 100 6.61 -12.48 -11.34
CA LEU A 100 7.31 -11.58 -10.43
C LEU A 100 7.68 -12.32 -9.14
N GLN A 101 8.98 -12.42 -8.90
CA GLN A 101 9.54 -13.04 -7.70
C GLN A 101 9.86 -11.96 -6.68
N VAL A 102 9.75 -12.31 -5.39
CA VAL A 102 10.28 -11.52 -4.29
C VAL A 102 11.58 -12.13 -3.83
N LYS A 103 12.64 -11.32 -3.75
CA LYS A 103 13.95 -11.78 -3.31
C LYS A 103 14.53 -10.84 -2.25
N LYS A 104 15.15 -11.41 -1.23
CA LYS A 104 15.96 -10.66 -0.28
C LYS A 104 17.25 -10.16 -0.93
N LYS A 105 17.91 -9.18 -0.29
CA LYS A 105 19.20 -8.63 -0.76
C LYS A 105 20.30 -9.67 -0.95
N ASN A 106 20.26 -10.74 -0.16
CA ASN A 106 21.18 -11.87 -0.27
C ASN A 106 20.85 -12.85 -1.42
N GLY A 107 19.81 -12.56 -2.22
CA GLY A 107 19.33 -13.40 -3.31
C GLY A 107 18.36 -14.52 -2.91
N GLN A 108 18.03 -14.65 -1.62
CA GLN A 108 17.07 -15.65 -1.14
C GLN A 108 15.68 -15.37 -1.72
N LEU A 109 15.11 -16.39 -2.38
CA LEU A 109 13.73 -16.34 -2.87
C LEU A 109 12.76 -16.41 -1.68
N VAL A 110 11.90 -15.40 -1.55
CA VAL A 110 10.83 -15.34 -0.54
C VAL A 110 9.52 -15.84 -1.14
N ALA A 111 9.17 -15.33 -2.32
CA ALA A 111 7.96 -15.71 -3.03
C ALA A 111 8.23 -15.88 -4.52
N SER A 112 7.60 -16.88 -5.12
CA SER A 112 7.77 -17.19 -6.54
C SER A 112 6.81 -16.46 -7.48
N ASN A 113 5.67 -16.00 -6.97
CA ASN A 113 4.62 -15.29 -7.71
C ASN A 113 3.57 -14.72 -6.74
N TRP A 114 2.61 -13.95 -7.27
CA TRP A 114 1.55 -13.29 -6.52
C TRP A 114 0.55 -14.19 -5.76
N ASN A 115 0.53 -15.51 -5.99
CA ASN A 115 -0.32 -16.45 -5.25
C ASN A 115 0.39 -16.99 -4.00
N ASP A 116 1.68 -16.72 -3.85
CA ASP A 116 2.47 -17.11 -2.69
C ASP A 116 2.01 -16.31 -1.47
N SER A 117 1.88 -16.96 -0.30
CA SER A 117 1.47 -16.30 0.94
C SER A 117 2.44 -15.22 1.38
N GLU A 118 3.71 -15.34 0.99
CA GLU A 118 4.76 -14.39 1.35
C GLU A 118 5.04 -13.36 0.25
N PHE A 119 4.26 -13.35 -0.84
CA PHE A 119 4.47 -12.40 -1.94
C PHE A 119 4.31 -10.95 -1.51
N THR A 120 3.30 -10.66 -0.69
CA THR A 120 3.03 -9.28 -0.30
C THR A 120 3.74 -8.88 0.99
N VAL A 121 3.86 -9.83 1.91
CA VAL A 121 4.48 -9.60 3.22
C VAL A 121 5.44 -10.75 3.47
N GLY A 122 6.70 -10.44 3.69
CA GLY A 122 7.76 -11.40 4.00
C GLY A 122 8.33 -11.19 5.40
N PRO A 123 9.19 -12.11 5.88
CA PRO A 123 10.02 -11.84 7.04
C PRO A 123 11.02 -10.74 6.69
N ASN A 124 11.24 -9.78 7.57
CA ASN A 124 12.33 -8.82 7.44
C ASN A 124 13.69 -9.51 7.69
N GLU A 125 14.73 -9.10 6.98
CA GLU A 125 16.12 -9.56 7.18
C GLU A 125 16.59 -9.35 8.62
N PHE A 126 16.18 -8.23 9.23
CA PHE A 126 16.52 -7.88 10.61
C PHE A 126 15.29 -7.42 11.38
N LYS A 127 15.15 -7.88 12.62
CA LYS A 127 14.06 -7.41 13.47
C LYS A 127 14.25 -5.93 13.82
N GLU A 128 13.27 -5.10 13.47
CA GLU A 128 13.29 -3.70 13.83
C GLU A 128 12.67 -3.49 15.22
N VAL A 129 13.47 -2.95 16.14
CA VAL A 129 13.07 -2.62 17.51
C VAL A 129 13.66 -1.26 17.87
N GLY A 130 12.79 -0.33 18.26
CA GLY A 130 13.16 1.01 18.70
C GLY A 130 13.16 2.03 17.57
N ASP A 131 13.95 3.08 17.75
CA ASP A 131 13.97 4.20 16.82
C ASP A 131 14.64 3.84 15.49
N ARG A 132 14.03 4.29 14.40
CA ARG A 132 14.55 4.16 13.04
C ARG A 132 14.47 5.50 12.34
N GLN A 133 15.47 5.77 11.52
CA GLN A 133 15.47 6.97 10.70
C GLN A 133 14.69 6.69 9.40
N LEU A 134 13.78 7.60 9.04
CA LEU A 134 13.14 7.59 7.73
C LEU A 134 14.08 8.18 6.67
N LEU A 135 14.14 7.50 5.53
CA LEU A 135 14.77 7.97 4.30
C LEU A 135 13.74 8.10 3.18
N HIS A 136 14.03 8.97 2.22
CA HIS A 136 13.27 8.98 0.96
C HIS A 136 13.36 7.60 0.33
N TYR A 137 12.24 7.14 -0.21
CA TYR A 137 12.24 5.95 -1.04
C TYR A 137 13.06 6.21 -2.29
N GLN A 138 13.94 5.28 -2.64
CA GLN A 138 14.73 5.32 -3.86
C GLN A 138 14.32 4.14 -4.72
N SER A 139 13.83 4.42 -5.92
CA SER A 139 13.48 3.37 -6.88
C SER A 139 14.66 2.43 -7.12
N PRO A 140 14.43 1.11 -7.12
CA PRO A 140 15.48 0.14 -7.39
C PRO A 140 15.89 0.20 -8.86
N ASP A 141 17.12 -0.22 -9.14
CA ASP A 141 17.59 -0.43 -10.50
C ASP A 141 17.09 -1.79 -11.04
N SER A 142 16.57 -1.82 -12.26
CA SER A 142 15.91 -3.01 -12.80
C SER A 142 16.86 -4.17 -13.10
N GLU A 143 18.11 -3.88 -13.47
CA GLU A 143 19.11 -4.91 -13.77
C GLU A 143 19.58 -5.62 -12.50
N THR A 144 19.73 -4.88 -11.40
CA THR A 144 20.24 -5.39 -10.13
C THR A 144 19.15 -5.99 -9.23
N SER A 145 17.94 -5.43 -9.23
CA SER A 145 16.82 -5.93 -8.42
C SER A 145 16.09 -7.12 -9.07
N GLY A 146 16.11 -7.22 -10.40
CA GLY A 146 15.28 -8.16 -11.14
C GLY A 146 13.80 -7.75 -11.19
N ILE A 147 13.47 -6.54 -10.74
CA ILE A 147 12.13 -5.96 -10.84
C ILE A 147 11.93 -5.41 -12.27
N PRO A 148 10.84 -5.77 -12.97
CA PRO A 148 10.60 -5.28 -14.32
C PRO A 148 10.55 -3.75 -14.37
N GLN A 149 11.30 -3.15 -15.32
CA GLN A 149 11.40 -1.70 -15.48
C GLN A 149 10.04 -0.99 -15.57
N GLN A 150 9.03 -1.63 -16.17
CA GLN A 150 7.68 -1.05 -16.27
C GLN A 150 7.01 -0.82 -14.90
N LEU A 151 7.36 -1.60 -13.87
CA LEU A 151 6.81 -1.42 -12.51
C LEU A 151 7.49 -0.22 -11.84
N ILE A 152 8.82 -0.13 -11.97
CA ILE A 152 9.64 0.97 -11.46
C ILE A 152 9.20 2.28 -12.09
N THR A 153 9.15 2.36 -13.41
CA THR A 153 8.75 3.57 -14.12
C THR A 153 7.31 3.99 -13.82
N ALA A 154 6.40 3.04 -13.57
CA ALA A 154 5.04 3.40 -13.15
C ALA A 154 5.01 4.07 -11.77
N HIS A 155 5.88 3.63 -10.84
CA HIS A 155 6.04 4.29 -9.54
C HIS A 155 6.70 5.66 -9.68
N GLU A 156 7.76 5.81 -10.48
CA GLU A 156 8.39 7.12 -10.73
C GLU A 156 7.41 8.14 -11.30
N VAL A 157 6.56 7.73 -12.25
CA VAL A 157 5.48 8.60 -12.78
C VAL A 157 4.45 8.94 -11.70
N THR A 158 4.23 8.04 -10.73
CA THR A 158 3.29 8.30 -9.63
C THR A 158 3.87 9.31 -8.65
N ALA A 159 5.14 9.16 -8.29
CA ALA A 159 5.87 10.09 -7.43
C ALA A 159 6.03 11.48 -8.08
N ASP A 160 6.16 11.56 -9.41
CA ASP A 160 6.16 12.83 -10.14
C ASP A 160 4.76 13.47 -10.22
N GLU A 161 3.71 12.66 -10.43
CA GLU A 161 2.32 13.15 -10.50
C GLU A 161 1.80 13.69 -9.16
N PHE A 162 2.34 13.21 -8.04
CA PHE A 162 1.85 13.52 -6.70
C PHE A 162 2.96 14.05 -5.78
N GLU A 163 2.75 15.23 -5.21
CA GLU A 163 3.65 15.76 -4.17
C GLU A 163 3.67 14.85 -2.93
N GLY A 164 4.86 14.38 -2.56
CA GLY A 164 5.08 13.47 -1.44
C GLY A 164 4.93 14.16 -0.09
N VAL A 165 3.91 13.78 0.66
CA VAL A 165 3.60 14.33 2.00
C VAL A 165 4.72 14.06 3.01
N ILE A 166 5.38 12.90 2.87
CA ILE A 166 6.49 12.50 3.74
C ILE A 166 7.80 13.15 3.27
N ASP A 167 7.96 13.44 1.98
CA ASP A 167 9.18 14.04 1.44
C ASP A 167 9.45 15.42 2.06
N THR A 168 8.42 16.26 2.15
CA THR A 168 8.50 17.56 2.86
C THR A 168 8.78 17.40 4.37
N SER A 169 8.57 16.21 4.94
CA SER A 169 8.92 15.95 6.34
C SER A 169 10.38 15.53 6.46
N ILE A 170 10.86 14.68 5.57
CA ILE A 170 12.25 14.23 5.55
C ILE A 170 13.21 15.39 5.19
N GLU A 171 12.88 16.21 4.19
CA GLU A 171 13.72 17.33 3.75
C GLU A 171 13.87 18.42 4.82
N TYR A 172 12.77 18.79 5.48
CA TYR A 172 12.76 19.93 6.39
C TYR A 172 13.17 19.57 7.82
N GLU A 173 13.00 18.31 8.23
CA GLU A 173 13.16 17.94 9.64
C GLU A 173 14.50 17.28 9.99
N HIS A 174 15.42 17.10 9.02
CA HIS A 174 16.80 16.60 9.19
C HIS A 174 16.90 15.52 10.28
N GLU A 175 16.72 14.25 9.88
CA GLU A 175 16.71 13.06 10.76
C GLU A 175 15.37 12.81 11.47
N LEU A 176 14.33 12.45 10.71
CA LEU A 176 13.03 12.08 11.25
C LEU A 176 13.09 10.66 11.84
N ASN A 177 12.96 10.55 13.16
CA ASN A 177 13.03 9.29 13.89
C ASN A 177 11.63 8.77 14.26
N ILE A 178 11.38 7.49 13.98
CA ILE A 178 10.10 6.83 14.18
C ILE A 178 10.25 5.56 15.01
N ALA A 179 9.19 5.20 15.74
CA ALA A 179 9.17 4.00 16.54
C ALA A 179 8.78 2.76 15.69
N MET A 180 9.67 1.77 15.63
CA MET A 180 9.53 0.54 14.85
C MET A 180 9.59 -0.72 15.75
N PHE A 181 8.64 -1.65 15.56
CA PHE A 181 8.53 -2.89 16.35
C PHE A 181 7.96 -4.05 15.53
N HIS A 182 8.68 -4.54 14.52
CA HIS A 182 8.20 -5.63 13.68
C HIS A 182 9.33 -6.55 13.18
N SER A 183 8.93 -7.76 12.81
CA SER A 183 9.78 -8.77 12.17
C SER A 183 9.34 -9.11 10.76
N ASP A 184 8.19 -8.60 10.35
CA ASP A 184 7.61 -8.77 9.02
C ASP A 184 7.62 -7.42 8.32
N GLU A 185 7.67 -7.43 6.99
CA GLU A 185 7.67 -6.23 6.17
C GLU A 185 6.84 -6.42 4.90
N VAL A 186 6.36 -5.32 4.34
CA VAL A 186 5.73 -5.32 3.02
C VAL A 186 6.82 -5.32 1.95
N ASN A 187 6.73 -6.25 1.00
CA ASN A 187 7.72 -6.38 -0.06
C ASN A 187 7.58 -5.25 -1.09
N GLU A 188 8.70 -4.66 -1.49
CA GLU A 188 8.78 -3.59 -2.48
C GLU A 188 8.16 -4.00 -3.82
N GLU A 189 8.47 -5.22 -4.29
CA GLU A 189 8.02 -5.74 -5.58
C GLU A 189 6.49 -5.82 -5.66
N ALA A 190 5.84 -6.20 -4.56
CA ALA A 190 4.39 -6.29 -4.49
C ALA A 190 3.73 -4.92 -4.60
N MET A 191 4.30 -3.89 -3.96
CA MET A 191 3.73 -2.54 -4.00
C MET A 191 3.99 -1.83 -5.33
N LEU A 192 5.16 -2.02 -5.93
CA LEU A 192 5.44 -1.57 -7.30
C LEU A 192 4.52 -2.24 -8.31
N PHE A 193 4.27 -3.54 -8.16
CA PHE A 193 3.29 -4.28 -8.96
C PHE A 193 1.87 -3.74 -8.78
N ALA A 194 1.44 -3.52 -7.54
CA ALA A 194 0.10 -3.01 -7.25
C ALA A 194 -0.12 -1.64 -7.90
N ASN A 195 0.87 -0.75 -7.79
CA ASN A 195 0.81 0.57 -8.41
C ASN A 195 0.62 0.49 -9.93
N TRP A 196 1.50 -0.25 -10.60
CA TRP A 196 1.45 -0.42 -12.04
C TRP A 196 0.12 -1.03 -12.49
N ALA A 197 -0.36 -2.07 -11.80
CA ALA A 197 -1.62 -2.73 -12.12
C ALA A 197 -2.82 -1.78 -11.98
N TYR A 198 -2.87 -0.97 -10.91
CA TYR A 198 -3.94 0.03 -10.74
C TYR A 198 -3.93 1.09 -11.83
N ARG A 199 -2.75 1.62 -12.18
CA ARG A 199 -2.64 2.60 -13.27
C ARG A 199 -3.09 2.01 -14.60
N LEU A 200 -2.70 0.78 -14.91
CA LEU A 200 -3.14 0.09 -16.13
C LEU A 200 -4.66 -0.12 -16.17
N LEU A 201 -5.24 -0.63 -15.08
CA LEU A 201 -6.69 -0.83 -14.97
C LEU A 201 -7.42 0.50 -15.14
N HIS A 202 -7.02 1.52 -14.39
CA HIS A 202 -7.66 2.83 -14.44
C HIS A 202 -7.60 3.45 -15.83
N ASN A 203 -6.43 3.47 -16.48
CA ASN A 203 -6.27 4.02 -17.83
C ASN A 203 -7.14 3.28 -18.86
N THR A 204 -7.31 1.98 -18.69
CA THR A 204 -8.16 1.15 -19.55
C THR A 204 -9.65 1.41 -19.31
N ILE A 205 -10.04 1.72 -18.07
CA ILE A 205 -11.43 2.00 -17.69
C ILE A 205 -11.93 3.34 -18.24
N ILE A 206 -11.08 4.37 -18.31
CA ILE A 206 -11.47 5.75 -18.66
C ILE A 206 -12.38 5.82 -19.92
N PRO A 207 -12.02 5.22 -21.07
CA PRO A 207 -12.82 5.34 -22.30
C PRO A 207 -14.17 4.61 -22.22
N TYR A 208 -14.32 3.66 -21.30
CA TYR A 208 -15.46 2.74 -21.21
C TYR A 208 -16.28 2.90 -19.93
N ARG A 209 -16.00 3.93 -19.12
CA ARG A 209 -16.62 4.16 -17.80
C ARG A 209 -18.16 4.03 -17.78
N TYR A 210 -18.84 4.55 -18.80
CA TYR A 210 -20.30 4.52 -18.90
C TYR A 210 -20.87 3.11 -19.14
N ILE A 211 -20.10 2.24 -19.78
CA ILE A 211 -20.42 0.82 -19.95
C ILE A 211 -20.25 0.11 -18.61
N LEU A 212 -19.11 0.34 -17.94
CA LEU A 212 -18.80 -0.32 -16.68
C LEU A 212 -19.74 0.09 -15.55
N ALA A 213 -20.10 1.37 -15.46
CA ALA A 213 -20.97 1.91 -14.41
C ALA A 213 -22.33 1.19 -14.33
N GLY A 214 -22.86 0.71 -15.46
CA GLY A 214 -24.10 -0.04 -15.52
C GLY A 214 -23.95 -1.56 -15.44
N SER A 215 -22.76 -2.08 -15.08
CA SER A 215 -22.43 -3.49 -15.14
C SER A 215 -22.02 -4.07 -13.79
N SER A 216 -21.83 -5.39 -13.73
CA SER A 216 -21.26 -6.07 -12.55
C SER A 216 -19.78 -5.73 -12.30
N LEU A 217 -19.10 -5.06 -13.25
CA LEU A 217 -17.73 -4.56 -13.11
C LEU A 217 -17.68 -3.11 -12.62
N SER A 218 -18.81 -2.49 -12.25
CA SER A 218 -18.84 -1.09 -11.79
C SER A 218 -17.94 -0.83 -10.59
N TRP A 219 -17.73 -1.84 -9.74
CA TRP A 219 -16.83 -1.76 -8.58
C TRP A 219 -15.36 -1.52 -8.96
N LEU A 220 -14.92 -1.85 -10.19
CA LEU A 220 -13.56 -1.56 -10.65
C LEU A 220 -13.27 -0.05 -10.66
N MET A 221 -14.29 0.79 -10.79
CA MET A 221 -14.15 2.25 -10.71
C MET A 221 -13.90 2.75 -9.27
N GLN A 222 -14.04 1.88 -8.26
CA GLN A 222 -13.76 2.18 -6.86
C GLN A 222 -12.35 1.73 -6.43
N LEU A 223 -11.61 1.06 -7.33
CA LEU A 223 -10.23 0.70 -7.06
C LEU A 223 -9.37 1.96 -6.85
N PRO A 224 -8.31 1.87 -6.04
CA PRO A 224 -7.27 2.88 -6.03
C PRO A 224 -6.78 3.20 -7.45
N PHE A 225 -6.43 4.47 -7.68
CA PHE A 225 -5.79 4.91 -8.92
C PHE A 225 -4.33 4.49 -8.97
N ALA A 226 -3.64 4.64 -7.84
CA ALA A 226 -2.22 4.36 -7.69
C ALA A 226 -1.90 4.10 -6.21
N VAL A 227 -0.78 3.39 -5.97
CA VAL A 227 -0.19 3.20 -4.65
C VAL A 227 1.27 3.59 -4.74
N GLU A 228 1.73 4.47 -3.87
CA GLU A 228 3.07 5.03 -3.92
C GLU A 228 3.81 4.61 -2.67
N ILE A 229 5.01 4.04 -2.81
CA ILE A 229 5.94 3.87 -1.70
C ILE A 229 6.55 5.22 -1.40
N LEU A 230 6.45 5.67 -0.14
CA LEU A 230 6.84 7.02 0.28
C LEU A 230 8.23 7.09 0.90
N CYS A 231 8.59 6.09 1.69
CA CYS A 231 9.84 6.12 2.45
C CYS A 231 10.31 4.73 2.83
N SER A 232 11.59 4.64 3.15
CA SER A 232 12.27 3.45 3.67
C SER A 232 12.82 3.73 5.07
N THR A 233 13.15 2.68 5.82
CA THR A 233 13.90 2.81 7.07
C THR A 233 15.37 2.47 6.90
N THR A 234 16.21 3.08 7.72
CA THR A 234 17.64 2.74 7.79
C THR A 234 18.10 2.52 9.23
N HIS A 235 19.16 1.72 9.35
CA HIS A 235 19.97 1.61 10.54
C HIS A 235 21.44 1.59 10.14
N GLU A 236 22.25 2.46 10.76
CA GLU A 236 23.69 2.59 10.48
C GLU A 236 24.03 2.83 9.00
N GLY A 237 23.12 3.46 8.25
CA GLY A 237 23.30 3.82 6.83
C GLY A 237 22.87 2.73 5.85
N GLU A 238 22.42 1.58 6.32
CA GLU A 238 21.86 0.51 5.48
C GLU A 238 20.33 0.53 5.52
N VAL A 239 19.68 0.37 4.36
CA VAL A 239 18.22 0.24 4.29
C VAL A 239 17.80 -1.08 4.93
N LEU A 240 16.85 -1.02 5.86
CA LEU A 240 16.28 -2.19 6.53
C LEU A 240 14.94 -2.60 5.92
N THR A 241 14.00 -1.66 5.83
CA THR A 241 12.69 -1.87 5.20
C THR A 241 12.52 -0.90 4.03
N GLU A 242 12.41 -1.42 2.80
CA GLU A 242 12.22 -0.61 1.59
C GLU A 242 10.85 0.08 1.59
N CYS A 243 9.80 -0.65 1.94
CA CYS A 243 8.41 -0.17 1.91
C CYS A 243 7.89 0.18 3.32
N SER A 244 8.42 1.23 3.94
CA SER A 244 8.04 1.58 5.32
C SER A 244 6.73 2.38 5.43
N ALA A 245 6.32 3.06 4.36
CA ALA A 245 5.01 3.71 4.25
C ALA A 245 4.54 3.78 2.80
N THR A 246 3.21 3.79 2.60
CA THR A 246 2.61 4.04 1.28
C THR A 246 1.51 5.09 1.31
N CYS A 247 1.34 5.80 0.19
CA CYS A 247 0.18 6.63 -0.11
C CYS A 247 -0.74 5.88 -1.08
N ILE A 248 -2.02 5.82 -0.76
CA ILE A 248 -3.06 5.25 -1.61
C ILE A 248 -3.81 6.42 -2.24
N ASN A 249 -3.65 6.60 -3.55
CA ASN A 249 -4.25 7.68 -4.30
C ASN A 249 -5.56 7.22 -4.96
N TYR A 250 -6.63 7.97 -4.76
CA TYR A 250 -7.94 7.75 -5.36
C TYR A 250 -8.28 8.92 -6.27
N LYS A 251 -8.51 8.64 -7.56
CA LYS A 251 -8.78 9.67 -8.56
C LYS A 251 -10.24 9.62 -8.99
N ASP A 252 -10.95 10.72 -8.77
CA ASP A 252 -12.32 10.84 -9.25
C ASP A 252 -12.34 10.90 -10.79
N PHE A 253 -13.12 10.03 -11.43
CA PHE A 253 -13.17 9.99 -12.89
C PHE A 253 -13.80 11.25 -13.51
N GLU A 254 -14.66 11.95 -12.77
CA GLU A 254 -15.36 13.16 -13.23
C GLU A 254 -14.62 14.43 -12.82
N SER A 255 -14.43 14.64 -11.52
CA SER A 255 -13.83 15.89 -11.00
C SER A 255 -12.31 15.92 -11.09
N LYS A 256 -11.66 14.77 -11.30
CA LYS A 256 -10.19 14.58 -11.26
C LYS A 256 -9.55 14.89 -9.91
N VAL A 257 -10.37 15.13 -8.88
CA VAL A 257 -9.94 15.33 -7.50
C VAL A 257 -9.22 14.08 -7.00
N ILE A 258 -8.10 14.30 -6.30
CA ILE A 258 -7.27 13.25 -5.73
C ILE A 258 -7.51 13.18 -4.24
N ARG A 259 -7.91 12.02 -3.77
CA ARG A 259 -8.07 11.75 -2.33
C ARG A 259 -7.00 10.76 -1.91
N ARG A 260 -6.49 10.93 -0.70
CA ARG A 260 -5.39 10.12 -0.18
C ARG A 260 -5.79 9.32 1.04
N SER A 261 -5.07 8.23 1.27
CA SER A 261 -5.04 7.43 2.50
C SER A 261 -3.61 6.93 2.66
N PHE A 262 -3.22 6.59 3.88
CA PHE A 262 -1.82 6.30 4.17
C PHE A 262 -1.67 4.99 4.91
N THR A 263 -0.54 4.33 4.68
CA THR A 263 -0.14 3.15 5.42
C THR A 263 1.28 3.36 5.97
N CYS A 264 1.56 2.88 7.18
CA CYS A 264 2.86 2.97 7.82
C CYS A 264 3.18 1.66 8.53
N GLN A 265 4.38 1.11 8.33
CA GLN A 265 4.89 -0.04 9.07
C GLN A 265 5.29 0.35 10.51
N PHE A 266 5.64 1.62 10.71
CA PHE A 266 5.91 2.25 12.00
C PHE A 266 4.66 2.79 12.66
N HIS A 267 4.80 3.14 13.93
CA HIS A 267 3.77 3.75 14.76
C HIS A 267 4.01 5.25 14.93
N PRO A 268 3.58 6.12 13.99
CA PRO A 268 3.76 7.56 14.12
C PRO A 268 2.90 8.16 15.26
N GLU A 269 1.90 7.43 15.75
CA GLU A 269 1.07 7.81 16.89
C GLU A 269 1.74 7.54 18.25
N LEU A 270 2.79 6.72 18.27
CA LEU A 270 3.52 6.37 19.49
C LEU A 270 4.65 7.36 19.76
N LEU A 271 4.79 7.74 21.02
CA LEU A 271 5.93 8.51 21.50
C LEU A 271 7.13 7.58 21.75
N THR A 272 8.33 8.13 21.58
CA THR A 272 9.62 7.42 21.57
C THR A 272 9.88 6.45 22.75
N ASP A 273 9.31 6.68 23.93
CA ASP A 273 9.47 5.78 25.09
C ASP A 273 8.22 4.94 25.37
N LEU A 274 8.22 3.69 24.88
CA LEU A 274 7.15 2.74 25.15
C LEU A 274 7.21 2.10 26.55
N ARG A 275 8.31 2.23 27.29
CA ARG A 275 8.45 1.61 28.63
C ARG A 275 7.57 2.28 29.69
N VAL A 276 7.03 3.45 29.36
CA VAL A 276 6.12 4.23 30.22
C VAL A 276 4.65 4.10 29.82
N VAL A 277 4.32 3.27 28.82
CA VAL A 277 2.93 3.03 28.40
C VAL A 277 2.12 2.52 29.61
N GLY A 278 1.04 3.25 29.94
CA GLY A 278 0.17 2.97 31.09
C GLY A 278 0.60 3.58 32.43
N ARG A 279 1.77 4.25 32.50
CA ARG A 279 2.28 4.93 33.73
C ARG A 279 2.57 6.41 33.53
N ARG A 280 2.41 6.92 32.31
CA ARG A 280 2.71 8.31 31.93
C ARG A 280 1.47 9.18 32.01
N GLU A 281 1.63 10.43 32.42
CA GLU A 281 0.61 11.46 32.17
C GLU A 281 0.45 11.70 30.66
N PRO A 282 -0.74 12.12 30.20
CA PRO A 282 -0.94 12.50 28.80
C PRO A 282 0.13 13.52 28.34
N PRO A 283 0.67 13.38 27.12
CA PRO A 283 1.70 14.28 26.64
C PRO A 283 1.17 15.72 26.53
N SER A 284 2.01 16.69 26.89
CA SER A 284 1.67 18.10 26.67
C SER A 284 1.72 18.45 25.18
N TYR A 285 0.99 19.49 24.77
CA TYR A 285 1.04 20.00 23.40
C TYR A 285 2.47 20.41 22.97
N ALA A 286 3.25 20.98 23.89
CA ALA A 286 4.65 21.33 23.63
C ALA A 286 5.52 20.11 23.36
N GLN A 287 5.18 18.97 23.96
CA GLN A 287 5.87 17.70 23.72
C GLN A 287 5.51 17.12 22.37
N LEU A 288 4.21 17.07 22.02
CA LEU A 288 3.75 16.59 20.71
C LEU A 288 4.36 17.39 19.56
N LYS A 289 4.58 18.70 19.75
CA LYS A 289 5.25 19.57 18.77
C LYS A 289 6.72 19.24 18.51
N ARG A 290 7.37 18.48 19.38
CA ARG A 290 8.79 18.11 19.27
C ARG A 290 8.99 16.64 18.92
N ASP A 291 7.91 15.88 18.86
CA ASP A 291 7.95 14.45 18.57
C ASP A 291 7.75 14.24 17.06
N ASP A 292 8.71 13.57 16.44
CA ASP A 292 8.77 13.37 14.99
C ASP A 292 7.58 12.53 14.49
N GLY A 293 7.27 11.45 15.20
CA GLY A 293 6.10 10.60 14.93
C GLY A 293 4.82 11.41 14.98
N ALA A 294 4.56 12.12 16.08
CA ALA A 294 3.32 12.88 16.25
C ALA A 294 3.14 14.00 15.21
N ARG A 295 4.24 14.66 14.83
CA ARG A 295 4.24 15.67 13.75
C ARG A 295 3.93 15.02 12.41
N LEU A 296 4.58 13.91 12.08
CA LEU A 296 4.33 13.15 10.86
C LEU A 296 2.88 12.67 10.79
N PHE A 297 2.35 12.08 11.87
CA PHE A 297 0.97 11.64 11.97
C PHE A 297 -0.02 12.76 11.68
N THR A 298 0.22 13.95 12.24
CA THR A 298 -0.61 15.14 11.99
C THR A 298 -0.57 15.55 10.51
N ARG A 299 0.60 15.50 9.86
CA ARG A 299 0.74 15.80 8.43
C ARG A 299 -0.01 14.79 7.55
N LEU A 300 0.08 13.50 7.87
CA LEU A 300 -0.66 12.44 7.17
C LEU A 300 -2.18 12.64 7.30
N LEU A 301 -2.67 12.98 8.49
CA LEU A 301 -4.08 13.31 8.71
C LEU A 301 -4.50 14.53 7.89
N TYR A 302 -3.72 15.60 7.94
CA TYR A 302 -4.02 16.83 7.21
C TYR A 302 -4.06 16.58 5.69
N ALA A 303 -3.04 15.94 5.13
CA ALA A 303 -2.99 15.63 3.71
C ALA A 303 -4.08 14.66 3.25
N GLY A 304 -4.50 13.72 4.12
CA GLY A 304 -5.59 12.79 3.82
C GLY A 304 -6.97 13.46 3.82
N MET A 305 -7.11 14.56 4.55
CA MET A 305 -8.34 15.36 4.64
C MET A 305 -8.45 16.43 3.56
N GLN A 306 -7.37 16.73 2.83
CA GLN A 306 -7.42 17.65 1.70
C GLN A 306 -8.19 17.04 0.52
N GLU A 307 -9.04 17.87 -0.11
CA GLU A 307 -9.74 17.60 -1.36
C GLU A 307 -8.99 18.25 -2.53
#